data_AF-A0A417WIG3-F1
#
_entry.id   AF-A0A417WIG3-F1
#
_cell.length_a   1.000
_cell.length_b   1.000
_cell.length_c   1.000
_cell.angle_alpha   90.00
_cell.angle_beta   90.00
_cell.angle_gamma   90.00
#
_symmetry.space_group_name_H-M   'P 1'
#
loop_
_entity.id
_entity.type
_entity.pdbx_description
1 polymer ?
#
loop_
_entity_poly.entity_id
_entity_poly.type
_entity_poly.pdbx_seq_one_letter_code
_entity_poly.pdbx_strand_id
1 'polypeptide(L)'
;MINVTVSVDSEHRYRGISFLGHAGLANDYQEGQELVCAAVSALTLNMANSVEHFTEDQFEADEDEQSGMFRFRFTGTISPEAALLMNSLVLGLEDIEETYGEPYIKIRFEEV
;
A
#
# COMPACT_ATOMS: atom_id res chain seq x y z
N MET A 1 -8.11 -7.89 9.16
CA MET A 1 -7.86 -7.93 7.70
C MET A 1 -7.52 -6.56 7.16
N ILE A 2 -6.34 -6.46 6.54
CA ILE A 2 -5.86 -5.32 5.77
C ILE A 2 -6.36 -5.49 4.34
N ASN A 3 -7.09 -4.51 3.82
CA ASN A 3 -7.47 -4.48 2.42
C ASN A 3 -6.55 -3.52 1.68
N VAL A 4 -5.85 -4.03 0.68
CA VAL A 4 -4.95 -3.25 -0.18
C VAL A 4 -5.59 -3.13 -1.56
N THR A 5 -5.72 -1.90 -2.03
CA THR A 5 -6.14 -1.61 -3.41
C THR A 5 -5.00 -0.90 -4.13
N VAL A 6 -4.53 -1.50 -5.21
CA VAL A 6 -3.55 -0.92 -6.14
C VAL A 6 -4.31 -0.37 -7.35
N SER A 7 -4.22 0.94 -7.57
CA SER A 7 -4.89 1.61 -8.69
C SER A 7 -3.94 1.72 -9.88
N VAL A 8 -4.39 1.34 -11.07
CA VAL A 8 -3.65 1.42 -12.34
C VAL A 8 -4.45 2.14 -13.41
N ASP A 9 -3.79 2.76 -14.39
CA ASP A 9 -4.48 3.32 -15.56
C ASP A 9 -4.68 2.25 -16.66
N SER A 10 -5.32 2.64 -17.76
CA SER A 10 -5.55 1.79 -18.94
C SER A 10 -4.28 1.36 -19.69
N GLU A 11 -3.13 1.96 -19.37
CA GLU A 11 -1.81 1.56 -19.86
C GLU A 11 -1.07 0.68 -18.83
N HIS A 12 -1.77 0.23 -17.78
CA HIS A 12 -1.24 -0.56 -16.66
C HIS A 12 -0.14 0.14 -15.85
N ARG A 13 -0.11 1.47 -15.84
CA ARG A 13 0.81 2.24 -14.98
C ARG A 13 0.16 2.50 -13.63
N TYR A 14 0.96 2.46 -12.58
CA TYR A 14 0.48 2.78 -11.24
C TYR A 14 -0.03 4.23 -11.14
N ARG A 15 -1.21 4.36 -10.55
CA ARG A 15 -1.84 5.64 -10.18
C ARG A 15 -1.83 5.87 -8.68
N GLY A 16 -1.80 4.81 -7.89
CA GLY A 16 -1.73 4.91 -6.44
C GLY A 16 -1.93 3.58 -5.73
N ILE A 17 -1.95 3.64 -4.41
CA ILE A 17 -2.24 2.52 -3.52
C ILE A 17 -3.00 3.03 -2.29
N SER A 18 -3.94 2.23 -1.80
CA SER A 18 -4.65 2.53 -0.55
C SER A 18 -4.80 1.30 0.33
N PHE A 19 -4.79 1.54 1.63
CA PHE A 19 -4.91 0.53 2.67
C PHE A 19 -6.07 0.88 3.59
N LEU A 20 -6.85 -0.13 3.98
CA LEU A 20 -7.85 -0.01 5.02
C LEU A 20 -7.67 -1.13 6.05
N GLY A 21 -7.67 -0.77 7.34
CA GLY A 21 -7.57 -1.72 8.44
C GLY A 21 -6.14 -2.10 8.83
N HIS A 22 -5.14 -1.28 8.49
CA HIS A 22 -3.75 -1.43 8.95
C HIS A 22 -3.53 -0.82 10.36
N ALA A 23 -4.44 0.03 10.82
CA ALA A 23 -4.50 0.58 12.17
C ALA A 23 -5.91 0.47 12.76
N GLY A 24 -5.98 0.33 14.09
CA GLY A 24 -7.21 0.11 14.84
C GLY A 24 -7.27 -1.26 15.52
N LEU A 25 -7.70 -1.29 16.79
CA LEU A 25 -8.12 -2.54 17.44
C LEU A 25 -9.35 -3.06 16.69
N ALA A 26 -9.16 -4.07 15.85
CA ALA A 26 -10.30 -4.84 15.36
C ALA A 26 -11.05 -5.36 16.58
N ASN A 27 -12.38 -5.21 16.59
CA ASN A 27 -13.23 -5.83 17.61
C ASN A 27 -13.01 -7.36 17.67
N ASP A 28 -12.53 -7.95 16.56
CA ASP A 28 -12.08 -9.34 16.41
C ASP A 28 -10.57 -9.39 16.15
N TYR A 29 -9.77 -9.02 17.15
CA TYR A 29 -8.31 -9.12 17.08
C TYR A 29 -7.86 -10.58 16.88
N GLN A 30 -7.05 -10.82 15.85
CA GLN A 30 -6.44 -12.11 15.56
C GLN A 30 -4.97 -12.10 16.01
N GLU A 31 -4.54 -13.16 16.69
CA GLU A 31 -3.14 -13.34 17.04
C GLU A 31 -2.26 -13.26 15.77
N GLY A 32 -1.22 -12.43 15.82
CA GLY A 32 -0.33 -12.16 14.69
C GLY A 32 -0.79 -11.04 13.73
N GLN A 33 -2.00 -10.48 13.88
CA GLN A 33 -2.47 -9.36 13.05
C GLN A 33 -1.54 -8.14 13.18
N GLU A 34 -1.01 -7.88 14.37
CA GLU A 34 -0.05 -6.79 14.63
C GLU A 34 1.26 -6.93 13.83
N LEU A 35 1.73 -8.16 13.59
CA LEU A 35 2.94 -8.42 12.82
C LEU A 35 2.73 -8.11 11.34
N VAL A 36 1.58 -8.53 10.79
CA VAL A 36 1.23 -8.25 9.40
C VAL A 36 0.99 -6.74 9.20
N CYS A 37 0.31 -6.07 10.14
CA CYS A 37 0.15 -4.62 10.11
C CYS A 37 1.49 -3.89 10.13
N ALA A 38 2.41 -4.27 11.02
CA ALA A 38 3.73 -3.65 11.10
C ALA A 38 4.54 -3.85 9.81
N ALA A 39 4.50 -5.04 9.21
CA ALA A 39 5.18 -5.33 7.95
C ALA A 39 4.63 -4.48 6.80
N VAL A 40 3.30 -4.43 6.65
CA VAL A 40 2.64 -3.62 5.62
C VAL A 40 2.94 -2.13 5.80
N SER A 41 2.79 -1.60 7.02
CA SER A 41 3.08 -0.19 7.30
C SER A 41 4.55 0.16 7.01
N ALA A 42 5.49 -0.71 7.37
CA ALA A 42 6.91 -0.48 7.11
C ALA A 42 7.21 -0.40 5.61
N LEU A 43 6.67 -1.32 4.80
CA LEU A 43 6.86 -1.31 3.35
C LEU A 43 6.21 -0.08 2.70
N THR A 44 4.97 0.23 3.08
CA THR A 44 4.21 1.35 2.49
C THR A 44 4.83 2.70 2.80
N LEU A 45 5.17 2.97 4.07
CA LEU A 45 5.81 4.22 4.47
C LEU A 45 7.21 4.33 3.88
N ASN A 46 7.95 3.22 3.79
CA ASN A 46 9.25 3.25 3.12
C ASN A 46 9.13 3.56 1.63
N MET A 47 8.13 3.02 0.94
CA MET A 47 7.87 3.35 -0.46
C MET A 47 7.54 4.83 -0.62
N ALA A 48 6.59 5.36 0.16
CA ALA A 48 6.19 6.77 0.09
C ALA A 48 7.37 7.72 0.32
N ASN A 49 8.16 7.48 1.37
CA ASN A 49 9.36 8.26 1.68
C ASN A 49 10.43 8.12 0.58
N SER A 50 10.53 6.94 -0.04
CA SER A 50 11.49 6.71 -1.12
C SER A 50 11.09 7.46 -2.40
N VAL A 51 9.80 7.53 -2.72
CA VAL A 51 9.31 8.37 -3.83
C VAL A 51 9.62 9.83 -3.52
N GLU A 52 9.32 10.31 -2.32
CA GLU A 52 9.62 11.69 -1.92
C GLU A 52 11.11 12.04 -1.99
N HIS A 53 11.99 11.14 -1.54
CA HIS A 53 13.40 11.44 -1.39
C HIS A 53 14.24 11.15 -2.64
N PHE A 54 13.86 10.15 -3.44
CA PHE A 54 14.68 9.64 -4.54
C PHE A 54 14.09 9.91 -5.93
N THR A 55 12.95 10.60 -6.02
CA THR A 55 12.31 10.92 -7.31
C THR A 55 11.84 12.38 -7.34
N GLU A 56 11.46 12.87 -8.52
CA GLU A 56 10.81 14.18 -8.69
C GLU A 56 9.28 14.06 -8.87
N ASP A 57 8.73 12.86 -8.65
CA ASP A 57 7.32 12.56 -8.87
C ASP A 57 6.42 13.28 -7.89
N GLN A 58 5.36 13.89 -8.42
CA GLN A 58 4.35 14.57 -7.63
C GLN A 58 3.30 13.57 -7.16
N PHE A 59 2.99 13.62 -5.86
CA PHE A 59 2.00 12.75 -5.23
C PHE A 59 1.22 13.49 -4.15
N GLU A 60 0.10 12.88 -3.75
CA GLU A 60 -0.67 13.21 -2.57
C GLU A 60 -0.70 11.97 -1.67
N ALA A 61 -0.54 12.17 -0.37
CA ALA A 61 -0.67 11.11 0.62
C ALA A 61 -1.56 11.58 1.78
N ASP A 62 -2.50 10.72 2.18
CA ASP A 62 -3.44 10.95 3.27
C ASP A 62 -3.41 9.76 4.22
N GLU A 63 -3.43 10.03 5.52
CA GLU A 63 -3.54 9.01 6.57
C GLU A 63 -4.61 9.41 7.57
N ASP A 64 -5.44 8.44 7.95
CA ASP A 64 -6.41 8.56 9.04
C ASP A 64 -6.21 7.39 10.00
N GLU A 65 -5.54 7.69 11.13
CA GLU A 65 -5.23 6.73 12.19
C GLU A 65 -6.49 6.13 12.83
N GLN A 66 -7.62 6.84 12.86
CA GLN A 66 -8.84 6.34 13.49
C GLN A 66 -9.51 5.26 12.63
N SER A 67 -9.53 5.46 11.31
CA SER A 67 -10.08 4.49 10.37
C SER A 67 -9.06 3.45 9.90
N GLY A 68 -7.77 3.66 10.23
CA GLY A 68 -6.67 2.87 9.70
C GLY A 68 -6.61 2.92 8.19
N MET A 69 -6.85 4.12 7.64
CA MET A 69 -6.84 4.40 6.21
C MET A 69 -5.53 5.07 5.85
N PHE A 70 -4.86 4.56 4.82
CA PHE A 70 -3.75 5.22 4.17
C PHE A 70 -4.03 5.29 2.68
N ARG A 71 -3.71 6.41 2.04
CA ARG A 71 -3.83 6.58 0.61
C ARG A 71 -2.60 7.29 0.09
N PHE A 72 -2.06 6.79 -1.00
CA PHE A 72 -0.99 7.42 -1.77
C PHE A 72 -1.41 7.46 -3.24
N ARG A 73 -1.30 8.62 -3.89
CA ARG A 73 -1.70 8.80 -5.29
C ARG A 73 -0.73 9.71 -6.03
N PHE A 74 -0.27 9.26 -7.19
CA PHE A 74 0.48 10.12 -8.11
C PHE A 74 -0.45 11.16 -8.75
N THR A 75 -0.08 12.44 -8.66
CA THR A 75 -0.83 13.53 -9.31
C THR A 75 -0.35 13.80 -10.73
N GLY A 76 0.85 13.32 -11.07
CA GLY A 76 1.46 13.41 -12.40
C GLY A 76 1.55 12.07 -13.14
N THR A 77 2.39 12.04 -14.18
CA THR A 77 2.83 10.80 -14.82
C THR A 77 3.96 10.21 -13.98
N ILE A 78 3.87 8.92 -13.68
CA ILE A 78 4.89 8.22 -12.90
C ILE A 78 6.19 8.05 -13.69
N SER A 79 7.33 8.33 -13.06
CA SER A 79 8.66 8.06 -13.59
C SER A 79 9.01 6.56 -13.55
N PRO A 80 10.01 6.11 -14.34
CA PRO A 80 10.55 4.76 -14.21
C PRO A 80 11.07 4.43 -12.81
N GLU A 81 11.66 5.41 -12.12
CA GLU A 81 12.20 5.27 -10.76
C GLU A 81 11.09 5.04 -9.74
N ALA A 82 10.04 5.87 -9.77
CA ALA A 82 8.87 5.69 -8.91
C ALA A 82 8.12 4.39 -9.24
N ALA A 83 8.04 4.02 -10.52
CA ALA A 83 7.45 2.73 -10.93
C ALA A 83 8.24 1.54 -10.37
N LEU A 84 9.57 1.61 -10.30
CA LEU A 84 10.38 0.57 -9.68
C LEU A 84 10.11 0.45 -8.17
N LEU A 85 9.96 1.59 -7.47
CA LEU A 85 9.61 1.60 -6.04
C LEU A 85 8.21 1.00 -5.80
N MET A 86 7.26 1.32 -6.67
CA MET A 86 5.92 0.71 -6.64
C MET A 86 5.97 -0.80 -6.91
N ASN A 87 6.73 -1.25 -7.91
CA ASN A 87 6.96 -2.68 -8.17
C ASN A 87 7.52 -3.39 -6.93
N SER A 88 8.51 -2.77 -6.26
CA SER A 88 9.12 -3.31 -5.05
C SER A 88 8.12 -3.40 -3.89
N LEU A 89 7.24 -2.42 -3.73
CA LEU A 89 6.17 -2.46 -2.72
C LEU A 89 5.18 -3.57 -3.03
N VAL A 90 4.67 -3.61 -4.26
CA VAL A 90 3.66 -4.59 -4.68
C VAL A 90 4.19 -6.01 -4.51
N LEU A 91 5.43 -6.29 -4.94
CA LEU A 91 6.09 -7.57 -4.72
C LEU A 91 6.11 -7.96 -3.23
N GLY A 92 6.56 -7.05 -2.37
CA GLY A 92 6.63 -7.32 -0.93
C GLY A 92 5.25 -7.55 -0.29
N LEU A 93 4.21 -6.87 -0.76
CA LEU A 93 2.84 -7.09 -0.29
C LEU A 93 2.28 -8.42 -0.80
N GLU A 94 2.53 -8.79 -2.06
CA GLU A 94 2.13 -10.07 -2.63
C GLU A 94 2.78 -11.24 -1.89
N ASP A 95 4.06 -11.14 -1.53
CA ASP A 95 4.77 -12.14 -0.71
C ASP A 95 4.12 -12.30 0.69
N ILE A 96 3.66 -11.19 1.28
CA ILE A 96 2.92 -11.20 2.55
C ILE A 96 1.53 -11.83 2.37
N GLU A 97 0.83 -11.52 1.28
CA GLU A 97 -0.48 -12.13 0.97
C GLU A 97 -0.35 -13.64 0.70
N GLU A 98 0.69 -14.08 0.00
CA GLU A 98 0.96 -15.50 -0.22
C GLU A 98 1.20 -16.24 1.10
N THR A 99 1.94 -15.62 2.03
CA THR A 99 2.31 -16.24 3.30
C THR A 99 1.17 -16.24 4.32
N TYR A 100 0.44 -15.12 4.45
CA TYR A 100 -0.54 -14.92 5.51
C TYR A 100 -1.98 -14.91 5.02
N GLY A 101 -2.23 -14.39 3.81
CA GLY A 101 -3.53 -14.39 3.15
C GLY A 101 -4.71 -13.99 4.04
N GLU A 102 -5.88 -14.60 3.80
CA GLU A 102 -7.01 -14.49 4.71
C GLU A 102 -6.73 -15.28 6.01
N PRO A 103 -7.04 -14.72 7.19
CA PRO A 103 -7.86 -13.52 7.43
C PRO A 103 -7.08 -12.17 7.53
N TYR A 104 -5.78 -12.15 7.24
CA TYR A 104 -4.90 -11.04 7.60
C TYR A 104 -4.80 -9.94 6.54
N ILE A 105 -4.65 -10.28 5.26
CA ILE A 105 -4.45 -9.34 4.16
C ILE A 105 -5.12 -9.83 2.88
N LYS A 106 -5.63 -8.89 2.07
CA LYS A 106 -6.10 -9.14 0.71
C LYS A 106 -5.67 -8.01 -0.21
N ILE A 107 -5.12 -8.35 -1.37
CA ILE A 107 -4.69 -7.37 -2.39
C ILE A 107 -5.64 -7.43 -3.59
N ARG A 108 -5.95 -6.26 -4.15
CA ARG A 108 -6.78 -6.10 -5.35
C ARG A 108 -6.18 -5.04 -6.26
N PHE A 109 -6.34 -5.24 -7.56
CA PHE A 109 -5.98 -4.27 -8.58
C PHE A 109 -7.25 -3.67 -9.18
N GLU A 110 -7.29 -2.35 -9.31
CA GLU A 110 -8.42 -1.61 -9.86
C GLU A 110 -7.93 -0.66 -10.96
N GLU A 111 -8.59 -0.70 -12.12
CA GLU A 111 -8.36 0.26 -13.20
C GLU A 111 -9.16 1.55 -12.91
N VAL A 112 -8.50 2.72 -13.02
CA VAL A 112 -9.07 4.05 -12.67
C VAL A 112 -8.87 5.12 -13.74
#